data_AF-A0A061NSV2-F1
#
_entry.id   AF-A0A061NSV2-F1
#
_cell.length_a   1.000
_cell.length_b   1.000
_cell.length_c   1.000
_cell.angle_alpha   90.00
_cell.angle_beta   90.00
_cell.angle_gamma   90.00
#
_symmetry.space_group_name_H-M   'P 1'
#
loop_
_entity.id
_entity.type
_entity.pdbx_description
1 polymer ?
#
loop_
_entity_poly.entity_id
_entity_poly.type
_entity_poly.pdbx_seq_one_letter_code
_entity_poly.pdbx_strand_id
1 'polypeptide(L)'
;MKIIDLTAPIESGMSVYPGDPEVNLDVATTIEQQGFEVRRLSLGSHTGTHVDAFSHMHAGKHTIDQIPLTTFVHAAVLVDDVHHLPERTGLVFRQDVGIEDFDAIVKAAPPFAAGEIDVDLEKALLGHGIVTYTNLVNLGRVPVRKPFLWIGLPLHIKGGDGSPVRAVAVFNE
;
A
#
# COMPACT_ATOMS: atom_id res chain seq x y z
N MET A 1 8.53 -14.49 16.92
CA MET A 1 8.29 -13.44 15.89
C MET A 1 7.01 -13.75 15.17
N LYS A 2 6.02 -12.85 15.25
CA LYS A 2 4.70 -13.03 14.62
C LYS A 2 4.57 -12.10 13.42
N ILE A 3 4.18 -12.65 12.27
CA ILE A 3 3.93 -11.90 11.02
C ILE A 3 2.46 -12.03 10.65
N ILE A 4 1.82 -10.90 10.33
CA ILE A 4 0.46 -10.85 9.81
C ILE A 4 0.53 -10.34 8.37
N ASP A 5 0.05 -11.16 7.43
CA ASP A 5 -0.08 -10.78 6.03
C ASP A 5 -1.30 -9.90 5.82
N LEU A 6 -1.09 -8.70 5.28
CA LEU A 6 -2.12 -7.70 5.01
C LEU A 6 -2.45 -7.59 3.52
N THR A 7 -1.97 -8.54 2.71
CA THR A 7 -2.03 -8.47 1.25
C THR A 7 -3.17 -9.32 0.70
N ALA A 8 -3.97 -8.75 -0.20
CA ALA A 8 -4.94 -9.49 -1.00
C ALA A 8 -4.23 -10.34 -2.07
N PRO A 9 -4.75 -11.54 -2.42
CA PRO A 9 -4.24 -12.29 -3.55
C PRO A 9 -4.44 -11.51 -4.86
N ILE A 10 -3.52 -11.70 -5.81
CA ILE A 10 -3.67 -11.20 -7.19
C ILE A 10 -4.10 -12.39 -8.05
N GLU A 11 -5.25 -12.26 -8.70
CA GLU A 11 -5.85 -13.31 -9.52
C GLU A 11 -6.53 -12.74 -10.77
N SER A 12 -6.62 -13.55 -11.83
CA SER A 12 -7.31 -13.13 -13.06
C SER A 12 -8.77 -12.85 -12.78
N GLY A 13 -9.30 -11.74 -13.31
CA GLY A 13 -10.70 -11.36 -13.14
C GLY A 13 -11.06 -10.80 -11.75
N MET A 14 -10.06 -10.52 -10.90
CA MET A 14 -10.29 -9.77 -9.67
C MET A 14 -10.85 -8.38 -9.96
N SER A 15 -11.55 -7.80 -8.97
CA SER A 15 -12.03 -6.42 -9.08
C SER A 15 -10.86 -5.44 -9.16
N VAL A 16 -11.01 -4.46 -10.04
CA VAL A 16 -10.09 -3.31 -10.20
C VAL A 16 -10.92 -2.02 -10.11
N TYR A 17 -10.24 -0.88 -9.95
CA TYR A 17 -10.92 0.40 -9.99
C TYR A 17 -11.58 0.62 -11.36
N PRO A 18 -12.78 1.22 -11.45
CA PRO A 18 -13.44 1.44 -12.74
C PRO A 18 -12.57 2.25 -13.72
N GLY A 19 -12.17 1.60 -14.82
CA GLY A 19 -11.30 2.19 -15.86
C GLY A 19 -9.84 1.74 -15.80
N ASP A 20 -9.43 1.03 -14.74
CA ASP A 20 -8.08 0.47 -14.63
C ASP A 20 -7.87 -0.74 -15.53
N PRO A 21 -6.60 -1.08 -15.85
CA PRO A 21 -6.27 -2.29 -16.58
C PRO A 21 -6.73 -3.56 -15.85
N GLU A 22 -7.38 -4.47 -16.58
CA GLU A 22 -7.74 -5.78 -16.06
C GLU A 22 -6.50 -6.62 -15.68
N VAL A 23 -6.67 -7.45 -14.64
CA VAL A 23 -5.64 -8.39 -14.19
C VAL A 23 -5.77 -9.71 -14.93
N ASN A 24 -4.69 -10.13 -15.58
CA ASN A 24 -4.61 -11.38 -16.32
C ASN A 24 -3.30 -12.13 -16.00
N LEU A 25 -3.44 -13.38 -15.54
CA LEU A 25 -2.35 -14.30 -15.23
C LEU A 25 -2.42 -15.50 -16.18
N ASP A 26 -1.60 -15.47 -17.22
CA ASP A 26 -1.56 -16.51 -18.25
C ASP A 26 -0.39 -17.47 -18.04
N VAL A 27 -0.57 -18.75 -18.31
CA VAL A 27 0.55 -19.71 -18.32
C VAL A 27 1.36 -19.50 -19.59
N ALA A 28 2.60 -19.03 -19.44
CA ALA A 28 3.51 -18.79 -20.56
C ALA A 28 4.29 -20.05 -20.97
N THR A 29 4.55 -20.95 -20.01
CA THR A 29 5.20 -22.26 -20.23
C THR A 29 4.81 -23.21 -19.11
N THR A 30 4.88 -24.52 -19.37
CA THR A 30 4.60 -25.57 -18.38
C THR A 30 5.81 -26.47 -18.14
N ILE A 31 5.77 -27.19 -17.01
CA ILE A 31 6.82 -28.15 -16.65
C ILE A 31 6.92 -29.26 -17.70
N GLU A 32 5.80 -29.74 -18.25
CA GLU A 32 5.78 -30.79 -19.27
C GLU A 32 6.46 -30.35 -20.57
N GLN A 33 6.37 -29.06 -20.90
CA GLN A 33 6.91 -28.53 -22.15
C GLN A 33 8.38 -28.11 -22.06
N GLN A 34 8.78 -27.49 -20.95
CA GLN A 34 10.11 -26.86 -20.82
C GLN A 34 10.85 -27.24 -19.52
N GLY A 35 10.27 -28.07 -18.67
CA GLY A 35 10.84 -28.45 -17.37
C GLY A 35 10.61 -27.44 -16.24
N PHE A 36 9.92 -26.32 -16.51
CA PHE A 36 9.55 -25.29 -15.53
C PHE A 36 8.24 -24.58 -15.93
N GLU A 37 7.51 -24.03 -14.96
CA GLU A 37 6.32 -23.20 -15.18
C GLU A 37 6.66 -21.71 -15.04
N VAL A 38 6.19 -20.88 -15.97
CA VAL A 38 6.22 -19.41 -15.86
C VAL A 38 4.83 -18.89 -16.21
N ARG A 39 4.40 -17.88 -15.46
CA ARG A 39 3.19 -17.12 -15.77
C ARG A 39 3.55 -15.73 -16.28
N ARG A 40 2.83 -15.27 -17.31
CA ARG A 40 2.79 -13.88 -17.72
C ARG A 40 1.78 -13.16 -16.82
N LEU A 41 2.20 -12.05 -16.23
CA LEU A 41 1.35 -11.17 -15.45
C LEU A 41 1.09 -9.90 -16.27
N SER A 42 -0.18 -9.57 -16.45
CA SER A 42 -0.64 -8.28 -16.98
C SER A 42 -1.51 -7.63 -15.92
N LEU A 43 -1.11 -6.47 -15.42
CA LEU A 43 -1.74 -5.79 -14.28
C LEU A 43 -1.45 -4.29 -14.32
N GLY A 44 -2.32 -3.48 -13.72
CA GLY A 44 -2.06 -2.06 -13.44
C GLY A 44 -1.14 -1.89 -12.22
N SER A 45 -0.42 -0.77 -12.13
CA SER A 45 0.43 -0.42 -10.98
C SER A 45 -0.34 -0.36 -9.65
N HIS A 46 -1.65 -0.11 -9.72
CA HIS A 46 -2.58 0.03 -8.59
C HIS A 46 -3.41 -1.24 -8.34
N THR A 47 -2.89 -2.41 -8.74
CA THR A 47 -3.59 -3.69 -8.61
C THR A 47 -3.48 -4.27 -7.20
N GLY A 48 -4.63 -4.70 -6.64
CA GLY A 48 -4.68 -5.39 -5.35
C GLY A 48 -4.21 -4.50 -4.21
N THR A 49 -3.53 -5.06 -3.22
CA THR A 49 -2.84 -4.27 -2.19
C THR A 49 -1.63 -3.58 -2.79
N HIS A 50 -1.63 -2.25 -2.81
CA HIS A 50 -0.61 -1.46 -3.49
C HIS A 50 -0.24 -0.20 -2.69
N VAL A 51 0.79 0.48 -3.18
CA VAL A 51 1.26 1.79 -2.71
C VAL A 51 1.23 2.79 -3.85
N ASP A 52 0.83 4.01 -3.54
CA ASP A 52 0.76 5.12 -4.50
C ASP A 52 1.99 6.01 -4.34
N ALA A 53 2.66 6.29 -5.46
CA ALA A 53 3.75 7.24 -5.48
C ALA A 53 3.22 8.68 -5.56
N PHE A 54 4.03 9.65 -5.19
CA PHE A 54 3.64 11.06 -5.27
C PHE A 54 3.28 11.49 -6.69
N SER A 55 3.92 10.90 -7.70
CA SER A 55 3.65 11.16 -9.11
C SER A 55 2.26 10.70 -9.58
N HIS A 56 1.58 9.81 -8.84
CA HIS A 56 0.27 9.28 -9.20
C HIS A 56 -0.76 10.38 -9.48
N MET A 57 -0.82 11.36 -8.57
CA MET A 57 -1.77 12.48 -8.66
C MET A 57 -1.10 13.85 -8.79
N HIS A 58 0.24 13.91 -8.85
CA HIS A 58 0.99 15.16 -8.93
C HIS A 58 2.11 15.08 -9.97
N ALA A 59 1.89 15.69 -11.12
CA ALA A 59 2.85 15.73 -12.22
C ALA A 59 4.22 16.27 -11.77
N GLY A 60 5.28 15.55 -12.15
CA GLY A 60 6.68 15.94 -11.87
C GLY A 60 7.18 15.61 -10.47
N LYS A 61 6.34 15.03 -9.59
CA LYS A 61 6.79 14.50 -8.30
C LYS A 61 7.49 13.15 -8.44
N HIS A 62 8.11 12.69 -7.35
CA HIS A 62 8.85 11.44 -7.34
C HIS A 62 7.97 10.25 -7.68
N THR A 63 8.48 9.42 -8.58
CA THR A 63 7.96 8.09 -8.93
C THR A 63 8.38 7.06 -7.90
N ILE A 64 7.77 5.87 -7.92
CA ILE A 64 7.97 4.85 -6.89
C ILE A 64 9.44 4.41 -6.74
N ASP A 65 10.19 4.39 -7.85
CA ASP A 65 11.63 4.08 -7.89
C ASP A 65 12.55 5.17 -7.34
N GLN A 66 12.01 6.35 -7.03
CA GLN A 66 12.74 7.50 -6.52
C GLN A 66 12.51 7.73 -5.01
N ILE A 67 11.53 7.05 -4.41
CA ILE A 67 11.18 7.20 -3.00
C ILE A 67 12.14 6.33 -2.15
N PRO A 68 12.75 6.89 -1.07
CA PRO A 68 13.65 6.12 -0.21
C PRO A 68 12.98 4.90 0.43
N LEU A 69 13.67 3.75 0.47
CA LEU A 69 13.14 2.52 1.07
C LEU A 69 12.78 2.64 2.57
N THR A 70 13.36 3.62 3.26
CA THR A 70 13.02 3.94 4.66
C THR A 70 11.57 4.40 4.84
N THR A 71 10.90 4.82 3.76
CA THR A 71 9.46 5.14 3.77
C THR A 71 8.60 3.87 3.88
N PHE A 72 9.05 2.77 3.27
CA PHE A 72 8.26 1.54 3.11
C PHE A 72 8.54 0.49 4.19
N VAL A 73 9.55 0.72 5.04
CA VAL A 73 9.90 -0.11 6.20
C VAL A 73 10.04 0.80 7.41
N HIS A 74 8.99 0.83 8.24
CA HIS A 74 8.90 1.78 9.34
C HIS A 74 8.11 1.23 10.52
N ALA A 75 8.31 1.79 11.71
CA ALA A 75 7.35 1.59 12.79
C ALA A 75 5.96 2.08 12.35
N ALA A 76 4.92 1.34 12.70
CA ALA A 76 3.54 1.67 12.38
C ALA A 76 2.58 1.27 13.50
N VAL A 77 1.39 1.86 13.46
CA VAL A 77 0.31 1.59 14.40
C VAL A 77 -1.01 1.46 13.64
N LEU A 78 -1.81 0.45 14.01
CA LEU A 78 -3.21 0.37 13.57
C LEU A 78 -4.04 1.30 14.46
N VAL A 79 -4.74 2.25 13.86
CA VAL A 79 -5.61 3.21 14.53
C VAL A 79 -7.06 3.03 14.08
N ASP A 80 -7.96 3.36 14.99
CA ASP A 80 -9.42 3.27 14.85
C ASP A 80 -10.09 4.66 14.89
N ASP A 81 -9.32 5.73 15.07
CA ASP A 81 -9.77 7.12 15.01
C ASP A 81 -8.60 8.07 14.68
N VAL A 82 -8.94 9.34 14.38
CA VAL A 82 -7.98 10.41 14.06
C VAL A 82 -7.72 11.37 15.24
N HIS A 83 -8.35 11.14 16.40
CA HIS A 83 -8.29 12.10 17.51
C HIS A 83 -6.93 12.11 18.22
N HIS A 84 -6.27 10.95 18.28
CA HIS A 84 -5.00 10.76 18.99
C HIS A 84 -4.02 9.94 18.15
N LEU A 85 -3.59 10.52 17.03
CA LEU A 85 -2.63 9.90 16.14
C LEU A 85 -1.21 9.97 16.73
N PRO A 86 -0.48 8.85 16.78
CA PRO A 86 0.93 8.88 17.16
C PRO A 86 1.76 9.64 16.11
N GLU A 87 2.68 10.48 16.58
CA GLU A 87 3.53 11.28 15.69
C GLU A 87 4.66 10.44 15.07
N ARG A 88 5.05 10.79 13.83
CA ARG A 88 6.23 10.27 13.13
C ARG A 88 6.29 8.74 13.04
N THR A 89 5.13 8.10 12.92
CA THR A 89 4.99 6.66 12.72
C THR A 89 4.03 6.40 11.58
N GLY A 90 4.16 5.26 10.89
CA GLY A 90 3.19 4.85 9.87
C GLY A 90 1.80 4.70 10.48
N LEU A 91 0.79 5.20 9.78
CA LEU A 91 -0.60 5.11 10.22
C LEU A 91 -1.33 4.11 9.35
N VAL A 92 -1.89 3.06 9.96
CA VAL A 92 -2.79 2.12 9.30
C VAL A 92 -4.18 2.35 9.90
N PHE A 93 -5.13 2.77 9.09
CA PHE A 93 -6.49 3.06 9.51
C PHE A 93 -7.35 1.80 9.37
N ARG A 94 -8.08 1.47 10.42
CA ARG A 94 -9.06 0.38 10.42
C ARG A 94 -10.41 0.79 9.83
N GLN A 95 -10.69 2.08 9.83
CA GLN A 95 -11.90 2.70 9.31
C GLN A 95 -11.55 3.62 8.15
N ASP A 96 -12.56 3.95 7.36
CA ASP A 96 -12.45 4.91 6.27
C ASP A 96 -12.04 6.28 6.82
N VAL A 97 -11.16 6.97 6.09
CA VAL A 97 -10.72 8.34 6.39
C VAL A 97 -10.93 9.25 5.19
N GLY A 98 -11.34 10.48 5.48
CA GLY A 98 -11.79 11.47 4.50
C GLY A 98 -10.95 12.74 4.49
N ILE A 99 -11.20 13.63 3.52
CA ILE A 99 -10.47 14.91 3.40
C ILE A 99 -10.54 15.78 4.67
N GLU A 100 -11.60 15.62 5.47
CA GLU A 100 -11.77 16.25 6.78
C GLU A 100 -10.69 15.85 7.80
N ASP A 101 -10.04 14.69 7.62
CA ASP A 101 -9.02 14.16 8.51
C ASP A 101 -7.60 14.68 8.15
N PHE A 102 -7.45 15.38 7.03
CA PHE A 102 -6.16 15.80 6.48
C PHE A 102 -5.28 16.52 7.50
N ASP A 103 -5.83 17.53 8.20
CA ASP A 103 -5.07 18.33 9.16
C ASP A 103 -4.54 17.48 10.33
N ALA A 104 -5.35 16.52 10.81
CA ALA A 104 -4.95 15.63 11.89
C ALA A 104 -3.82 14.69 11.45
N ILE A 105 -3.95 14.10 10.25
CA ILE A 105 -2.97 13.17 9.67
C ILE A 105 -1.65 13.88 9.40
N VAL A 106 -1.68 15.04 8.73
CA VAL A 106 -0.48 15.82 8.41
C VAL A 106 0.22 16.31 9.67
N LYS A 107 -0.54 16.74 10.69
CA LYS A 107 0.04 17.13 11.98
C LYS A 107 0.82 15.99 12.65
N ALA A 108 0.35 14.74 12.51
CA ALA A 108 1.08 13.57 13.01
C ALA A 108 2.35 13.28 12.20
N ALA A 109 2.52 13.87 11.02
CA ALA A 109 3.68 13.72 10.14
C ALA A 109 4.10 12.25 9.91
N PRO A 110 3.18 11.36 9.51
CA PRO A 110 3.52 9.98 9.25
C PRO A 110 4.34 9.84 7.96
N PRO A 111 5.22 8.83 7.84
CA PRO A 111 5.90 8.54 6.58
C PRO A 111 4.94 7.99 5.50
N PHE A 112 3.85 7.34 5.93
CA PHE A 112 2.80 6.81 5.07
C PHE A 112 1.46 6.74 5.81
N ALA A 113 0.38 6.74 5.05
CA ALA A 113 -0.97 6.41 5.50
C ALA A 113 -1.47 5.17 4.76
N ALA A 114 -2.22 4.30 5.41
CA ALA A 114 -2.70 3.06 4.81
C ALA A 114 -4.12 2.74 5.27
N GLY A 115 -4.96 2.20 4.40
CA GLY A 115 -6.36 1.85 4.71
C GLY A 115 -7.31 2.25 3.59
N GLU A 116 -8.59 2.35 3.92
CA GLU A 116 -9.59 2.92 3.01
C GLU A 116 -9.49 4.45 3.09
N ILE A 117 -8.91 5.07 2.06
CA ILE A 117 -8.62 6.50 2.00
C ILE A 117 -9.42 7.09 0.83
N ASP A 118 -10.22 8.12 1.12
CA ASP A 118 -10.93 8.89 0.10
C ASP A 118 -9.96 9.51 -0.94
N VAL A 119 -10.43 9.67 -2.18
CA VAL A 119 -9.62 10.16 -3.31
C VAL A 119 -9.11 11.59 -3.09
N ASP A 120 -9.91 12.48 -2.51
CA ASP A 120 -9.48 13.86 -2.24
C ASP A 120 -8.42 13.88 -1.12
N LEU A 121 -8.58 13.06 -0.08
CA LEU A 121 -7.58 12.88 0.96
C LEU A 121 -6.29 12.27 0.40
N GLU A 122 -6.37 11.21 -0.38
CA GLU A 122 -5.22 10.56 -1.02
C GLU A 122 -4.41 11.57 -1.83
N LYS A 123 -5.10 12.32 -2.70
CA LYS A 123 -4.49 13.40 -3.47
C LYS A 123 -3.80 14.42 -2.58
N ALA A 124 -4.43 14.84 -1.48
CA ALA A 124 -3.85 15.82 -0.56
C ALA A 124 -2.61 15.26 0.15
N LEU A 125 -2.64 14.00 0.61
CA LEU A 125 -1.53 13.32 1.29
C LEU A 125 -0.32 13.12 0.37
N LEU A 126 -0.53 12.63 -0.85
CA LEU A 126 0.52 12.55 -1.89
C LEU A 126 1.05 13.95 -2.25
N GLY A 127 0.17 14.95 -2.19
CA GLY A 127 0.47 16.38 -2.29
C GLY A 127 1.43 16.86 -1.20
N HIS A 128 1.35 16.26 -0.02
CA HIS A 128 2.16 16.57 1.16
C HIS A 128 3.39 15.68 1.32
N GLY A 129 3.61 14.71 0.44
CA GLY A 129 4.77 13.80 0.51
C GLY A 129 4.56 12.62 1.46
N ILE A 130 3.31 12.24 1.73
CA ILE A 130 2.93 11.04 2.48
C ILE A 130 2.43 10.02 1.47
N VAL A 131 3.09 8.85 1.36
CA VAL A 131 2.62 7.80 0.44
C VAL A 131 1.38 7.11 1.02
N THR A 132 0.51 6.63 0.14
CA THR A 132 -0.73 5.95 0.52
C THR A 132 -0.67 4.47 0.17
N TYR A 133 -1.34 3.64 0.95
CA TYR A 133 -1.57 2.22 0.65
C TYR A 133 -3.05 1.90 0.81
N THR A 134 -3.58 1.09 -0.10
CA THR A 134 -5.00 0.70 -0.09
C THR A 134 -5.18 -0.81 -0.30
N ASN A 135 -6.43 -1.28 -0.23
CA ASN A 135 -6.83 -2.68 -0.37
C ASN A 135 -6.13 -3.63 0.62
N LEU A 136 -5.95 -3.18 1.87
CA LEU A 136 -5.39 -4.03 2.91
C LEU A 136 -6.43 -5.02 3.43
N VAL A 137 -6.02 -6.26 3.63
CA VAL A 137 -6.86 -7.30 4.24
C VAL A 137 -6.35 -7.66 5.64
N ASN A 138 -7.11 -8.48 6.37
CA ASN A 138 -6.70 -9.04 7.66
C ASN A 138 -6.42 -8.01 8.78
N LEU A 139 -6.80 -6.74 8.64
CA LEU A 139 -6.58 -5.70 9.66
C LEU A 139 -7.19 -6.07 11.02
N GLY A 140 -8.28 -6.84 11.06
CA GLY A 140 -8.87 -7.36 12.30
C GLY A 140 -7.95 -8.29 13.12
N ARG A 141 -6.84 -8.77 12.55
CA ARG A 141 -5.82 -9.60 13.24
C ARG A 141 -4.71 -8.76 13.87
N VAL A 142 -4.58 -7.49 13.48
CA VAL A 142 -3.58 -6.55 13.97
C VAL A 142 -4.12 -5.89 15.26
N PRO A 143 -3.39 -5.96 16.39
CA PRO A 143 -3.85 -5.30 17.62
C PRO A 143 -3.85 -3.77 17.47
N VAL A 144 -4.99 -3.16 17.75
CA VAL A 144 -5.20 -1.71 17.72
C VAL A 144 -4.26 -1.02 18.71
N ARG A 145 -3.68 0.12 18.29
CA ARG A 145 -2.75 0.95 19.07
C ARG A 145 -1.50 0.25 19.61
N LYS A 146 -1.18 -0.96 19.13
CA LYS A 146 0.09 -1.65 19.43
C LYS A 146 1.09 -1.37 18.30
N PRO A 147 2.29 -0.84 18.59
CA PRO A 147 3.33 -0.67 17.58
C PRO A 147 3.74 -2.00 16.94
N PHE A 148 4.01 -1.95 15.64
CA PHE A 148 4.58 -3.05 14.87
C PHE A 148 5.53 -2.51 13.81
N LEU A 149 6.38 -3.39 13.28
CA LEU A 149 7.19 -3.06 12.11
C LEU A 149 6.34 -3.29 10.85
N TRP A 150 6.06 -2.23 10.12
CA TRP A 150 5.48 -2.29 8.78
C TRP A 150 6.56 -2.62 7.76
N ILE A 151 6.24 -3.53 6.85
CA ILE A 151 7.03 -3.79 5.64
C ILE A 151 6.03 -3.82 4.48
N GLY A 152 6.06 -2.79 3.63
CA GLY A 152 5.21 -2.65 2.45
C GLY A 152 6.02 -2.22 1.24
N LEU A 153 7.08 -2.96 0.94
CA LEU A 153 8.02 -2.61 -0.13
C LEU A 153 7.35 -2.71 -1.52
N PRO A 154 7.47 -1.68 -2.37
CA PRO A 154 7.04 -1.74 -3.76
C PRO A 154 8.01 -2.54 -4.63
N LEU A 155 7.51 -2.96 -5.79
CA LEU A 155 8.36 -3.29 -6.92
C LEU A 155 9.13 -2.03 -7.36
N HIS A 156 10.37 -2.23 -7.81
CA HIS A 156 11.21 -1.13 -8.31
C HIS A 156 10.85 -0.79 -9.77
N ILE A 157 9.62 -0.32 -9.99
CA ILE A 157 9.09 0.01 -11.33
C ILE A 157 9.67 1.37 -11.74
N LYS A 158 10.51 1.36 -12.79
CA LYS A 158 11.15 2.57 -13.30
C LYS A 158 10.10 3.57 -13.79
N GLY A 159 10.07 4.76 -13.18
CA GLY A 159 9.08 5.79 -13.50
C GLY A 159 7.64 5.41 -13.11
N GLY A 160 7.47 4.43 -12.23
CA GLY A 160 6.15 3.94 -11.82
C GLY A 160 5.40 4.95 -10.94
N ASP A 161 4.10 5.05 -11.15
CA ASP A 161 3.21 5.90 -10.37
C ASP A 161 2.61 5.20 -9.14
N GLY A 162 2.77 3.89 -9.05
CA GLY A 162 2.42 3.05 -7.91
C GLY A 162 3.01 1.67 -8.08
N SER A 163 2.73 0.77 -7.14
CA SER A 163 3.12 -0.64 -7.24
C SER A 163 2.26 -1.51 -6.35
N PRO A 164 1.89 -2.73 -6.79
CA PRO A 164 1.47 -3.78 -5.86
C PRO A 164 2.57 -4.05 -4.83
N VAL A 165 2.18 -4.42 -3.62
CA VAL A 165 3.10 -4.68 -2.51
C VAL A 165 2.79 -6.01 -1.84
N ARG A 166 3.75 -6.55 -1.09
CA ARG A 166 3.47 -7.55 -0.06
C ARG A 166 3.56 -6.89 1.30
N ALA A 167 2.42 -6.34 1.76
CA ALA A 167 2.33 -5.64 3.02
C ALA A 167 2.21 -6.62 4.19
N VAL A 168 3.07 -6.45 5.21
CA VAL A 168 3.03 -7.25 6.43
C VAL A 168 3.21 -6.41 7.70
N ALA A 169 2.56 -6.83 8.77
CA ALA A 169 2.81 -6.36 10.13
C ALA A 169 3.65 -7.37 10.90
N VAL A 170 4.83 -6.96 11.37
CA VAL A 170 5.77 -7.81 12.12
C VAL A 170 5.82 -7.38 13.59
N PHE A 171 5.59 -8.35 14.47
CA PHE A 171 5.67 -8.18 15.92
C PHE A 171 6.86 -8.99 16.46
N ASN A 172 7.76 -8.29 17.14
CA ASN A 172 8.74 -8.92 18.01
C ASN A 172 7.98 -9.32 19.28
N GLU A 173 8.02 -10.61 19.60
CA GLU A 173 7.47 -11.13 20.87
C GLU A 173 8.39 -10.78 22.02
#